data_AF-A0A2P6QNA0-F1
#
_entry.id   AF-A0A2P6QNA0-F1
#
_cell.length_a   1.000
_cell.length_b   1.000
_cell.length_c   1.000
_cell.angle_alpha   90.00
_cell.angle_beta   90.00
_cell.angle_gamma   90.00
#
_symmetry.space_group_name_H-M   'P 1'
#
loop_
_entity.id
_entity.type
_entity.pdbx_description
1 polymer ?
#
loop_
_entity_poly.entity_id
_entity_poly.type
_entity_poly.pdbx_seq_one_letter_code
_entity_poly.pdbx_strand_id
1 'polypeptide(L)'
;MASAVTQISLFLLLLTLFSETQLSQSLRDLKPNPNRPSTSLQSITDVHDLLPKYGLPRGLLPDNVRSYTLSDDGTFEIYLENPCYVHFDQLVYYSKNIKGKLSFGSVSDVSGIQAKKLFIWVTVTGMHMEQGSDSVEFYVGALSEKLPAKQFEDIPVCKSKACRGGASAESM
;
A
#
# COMPACT_ATOMS: atom_id res chain seq x y z
N MET A 1 20.97 39.95 -45.31
CA MET A 1 20.94 38.93 -44.24
C MET A 1 20.51 39.51 -42.89
N ALA A 2 19.53 40.43 -42.84
CA ALA A 2 19.10 41.10 -41.61
C ALA A 2 17.68 40.71 -41.13
N SER A 3 16.90 40.00 -41.95
CA SER A 3 15.49 39.65 -41.64
C SER A 3 15.30 38.36 -40.86
N ALA A 4 16.30 37.47 -40.83
CA ALA A 4 16.21 36.20 -40.10
C ALA A 4 16.48 36.35 -38.60
N VAL A 5 17.37 37.28 -38.22
CA VAL A 5 17.76 37.51 -36.82
C VAL A 5 16.62 38.16 -36.04
N THR A 6 15.84 39.05 -36.67
CA THR A 6 14.67 39.69 -36.06
C THR A 6 13.53 38.71 -35.81
N GLN A 7 13.30 37.74 -36.70
CA GLN A 7 12.27 36.72 -36.46
C GLN A 7 12.63 35.77 -35.32
N ILE A 8 13.89 35.33 -35.23
CA ILE A 8 14.33 34.46 -34.11
C ILE A 8 14.23 35.20 -32.77
N SER A 9 14.61 36.49 -32.74
CA SER A 9 14.48 37.33 -31.55
C SER A 9 13.01 37.49 -31.12
N LEU A 10 12.10 37.71 -32.08
CA LEU A 10 10.67 37.83 -31.81
C LEU A 10 10.07 36.51 -31.28
N PHE A 11 10.47 35.36 -31.84
CA PHE A 11 10.02 34.04 -31.37
C PHE A 11 10.49 33.73 -29.94
N LEU A 12 11.73 34.08 -29.59
CA LEU A 12 12.24 33.90 -28.23
C LEU A 12 11.55 34.82 -27.23
N LEU A 13 11.23 36.07 -27.62
CA LEU A 13 10.43 37.01 -26.80
C LEU A 13 8.97 36.52 -26.61
N LEU A 14 8.37 35.90 -27.62
CA LEU A 14 7.05 35.29 -27.51
C LEU A 14 7.07 34.08 -26.55
N LEU A 15 8.08 33.21 -26.63
CA LEU A 15 8.19 32.03 -25.77
C LEU A 15 8.41 32.39 -24.29
N THR A 16 9.14 33.46 -23.97
CA THR A 16 9.28 33.92 -22.58
C THR A 16 7.99 34.55 -22.04
N LEU A 17 7.18 35.20 -22.88
CA LEU A 17 5.86 35.72 -22.50
C LEU A 17 4.83 34.60 -22.19
N PHE A 18 4.91 33.45 -22.86
CA PHE A 18 3.97 32.33 -22.62
C PHE A 18 4.29 31.49 -21.37
N SER A 19 5.54 31.49 -20.88
CA SER A 19 5.90 30.70 -19.69
C SER A 19 5.44 31.32 -18.36
N GLU A 20 5.16 32.62 -18.30
CA GLU A 20 4.96 33.34 -17.02
C GLU A 20 3.47 33.57 -16.63
N THR A 21 2.48 32.99 -17.33
CA THR A 21 1.06 33.33 -17.08
C THR A 21 0.11 32.19 -16.69
N GLN A 22 0.60 30.99 -16.36
CA GLN A 22 -0.28 29.85 -16.01
C GLN A 22 0.12 29.11 -14.70
N LEU A 23 0.53 29.82 -13.64
CA LEU A 23 0.78 29.17 -12.33
C LEU A 23 0.21 29.88 -11.09
N SER A 24 -0.47 31.03 -11.25
CA SER A 24 -0.92 31.84 -10.09
C SER A 24 -2.44 32.01 -9.93
N GLN A 25 -3.28 31.34 -10.73
CA GLN A 25 -4.75 31.52 -10.65
C GLN A 25 -5.55 30.35 -10.04
N SER A 26 -4.93 29.25 -9.62
CA SER A 26 -5.67 28.11 -9.02
C SER A 26 -5.53 27.96 -7.49
N LEU A 27 -4.93 28.92 -6.78
CA LEU A 27 -4.81 28.87 -5.31
C LEU A 27 -5.55 30.00 -4.55
N ARG A 28 -6.48 30.73 -5.20
CA ARG A 28 -7.27 31.78 -4.53
C ARG A 28 -8.75 31.48 -4.33
N ASP A 29 -9.21 30.25 -4.59
CA ASP A 29 -10.60 29.85 -4.34
C ASP A 29 -10.75 28.57 -3.51
N LEU A 30 -9.98 28.48 -2.43
CA LEU A 30 -10.36 27.68 -1.27
C LEU A 30 -10.48 28.61 -0.07
N LYS A 31 -11.57 29.39 -0.04
CA LYS A 31 -12.12 29.83 1.24
C LYS A 31 -12.58 28.56 1.97
N PRO A 32 -11.98 28.17 3.11
CA PRO A 32 -12.49 27.06 3.90
C PRO A 32 -13.90 27.45 4.33
N ASN A 33 -14.91 26.80 3.77
CA ASN A 33 -16.27 26.93 4.27
C ASN A 33 -16.31 26.17 5.60
N PRO A 34 -16.48 26.84 6.75
CA PRO A 34 -16.50 26.17 8.06
C PRO A 34 -17.71 25.23 8.24
N ASN A 35 -18.66 25.24 7.29
CA ASN A 35 -19.90 24.47 7.34
C ASN A 35 -20.07 23.50 6.16
N ARG A 36 -19.01 23.24 5.37
CA ARG A 36 -19.03 22.12 4.42
C ARG A 36 -18.59 20.87 5.20
N PRO A 37 -19.36 19.78 5.24
CA PRO A 37 -18.81 18.50 5.64
C PRO A 37 -17.66 18.25 4.68
N SER A 38 -16.43 18.37 5.18
CA SER A 38 -15.26 17.83 4.51
C SER A 38 -15.62 16.37 4.28
N THR A 39 -15.83 15.95 3.03
CA THR A 39 -15.82 14.53 2.67
C THR A 39 -14.37 14.09 2.80
N SER A 40 -13.93 14.04 4.04
CA SER A 40 -12.60 13.72 4.50
C SER A 40 -12.36 12.25 4.23
N LEU A 41 -11.09 11.86 4.32
CA LEU A 41 -10.66 10.49 4.56
C LEU A 41 -11.40 9.77 5.72
N GLN A 42 -12.34 10.39 6.45
CA GLN A 42 -13.08 9.80 7.57
C GLN A 42 -14.05 8.68 7.18
N SER A 43 -14.37 8.47 5.90
CA SER A 43 -15.27 7.37 5.50
C SER A 43 -14.58 6.02 5.30
N ILE A 44 -13.25 5.95 5.45
CA ILE A 44 -12.54 4.68 5.54
C ILE A 44 -12.15 4.51 7.00
N THR A 45 -13.06 3.92 7.76
CA THR A 45 -12.77 3.60 9.17
C THR A 45 -11.93 2.32 9.27
N ASP A 46 -12.02 1.46 8.26
CA ASP A 46 -11.38 0.15 8.22
C ASP A 46 -10.28 0.08 7.15
N VAL A 47 -9.08 -0.36 7.54
CA VAL A 47 -7.94 -0.58 6.62
C VAL A 47 -8.28 -1.62 5.55
N HIS A 48 -9.15 -2.59 5.83
CA HIS A 48 -9.59 -3.60 4.87
C HIS A 48 -10.41 -2.97 3.72
N ASP A 49 -11.09 -1.86 3.98
CA ASP A 49 -11.79 -1.07 2.94
C ASP A 49 -10.85 -0.10 2.21
N LEU A 50 -9.69 0.21 2.78
CA LEU A 50 -8.66 1.04 2.15
C LEU A 50 -7.94 0.29 1.03
N LEU A 51 -7.53 -0.95 1.28
CA LEU A 51 -6.68 -1.74 0.38
C LEU A 51 -7.24 -1.83 -1.06
N PRO A 52 -8.54 -2.15 -1.27
CA PRO A 52 -9.10 -2.23 -2.63
C PRO A 52 -9.06 -0.91 -3.39
N LYS A 53 -9.09 0.24 -2.69
CA LYS A 53 -8.98 1.56 -3.34
C LYS A 53 -7.59 1.82 -3.91
N TYR A 54 -6.59 1.12 -3.37
CA TYR A 54 -5.23 1.08 -3.90
C TYR A 54 -4.99 -0.14 -4.79
N GLY A 55 -6.05 -0.84 -5.22
CA GLY A 55 -5.93 -2.02 -6.09
C GLY A 55 -5.32 -3.24 -5.40
N LEU A 56 -5.36 -3.30 -4.07
CA LEU A 56 -4.81 -4.40 -3.29
C LEU A 56 -5.94 -5.29 -2.71
N PRO A 57 -5.73 -6.61 -2.57
CA PRO A 57 -6.70 -7.49 -1.93
C PRO A 57 -7.02 -7.09 -0.49
N ARG A 58 -8.29 -7.24 -0.10
CA ARG A 58 -8.82 -6.85 1.22
C ARG A 58 -8.21 -7.66 2.38
N GLY A 59 -7.90 -8.93 2.12
CA GLY A 59 -7.44 -9.94 3.08
C GLY A 59 -5.93 -10.02 3.30
N LEU A 60 -5.16 -9.00 2.91
CA LEU A 60 -3.72 -8.97 3.16
C LEU A 60 -3.34 -8.78 4.64
N LEU A 61 -4.26 -8.25 5.43
CA LEU A 61 -4.08 -7.95 6.85
C LEU A 61 -5.03 -8.83 7.68
N PRO A 62 -4.65 -9.21 8.92
CA PRO A 62 -5.53 -9.95 9.83
C PRO A 62 -6.69 -9.10 10.34
N ASP A 63 -7.74 -9.76 10.82
CA ASP A 63 -8.94 -9.13 11.42
C ASP A 63 -8.67 -8.31 12.71
N ASN A 64 -7.52 -8.48 13.34
CA ASN A 64 -7.19 -7.85 14.63
C ASN A 64 -6.49 -6.48 14.48
N VAL A 65 -6.71 -5.78 13.36
CA VAL A 65 -6.24 -4.40 13.19
C VAL A 65 -7.02 -3.49 14.13
N ARG A 66 -6.29 -2.83 15.03
CA ARG A 66 -6.85 -1.87 15.98
C ARG A 66 -7.00 -0.48 15.38
N SER A 67 -5.98 -0.04 14.63
CA SER A 67 -5.94 1.29 14.03
C SER A 67 -4.86 1.36 12.96
N TYR A 68 -4.97 2.34 12.06
CA TYR A 68 -3.92 2.67 11.10
C TYR A 68 -3.79 4.18 10.91
N THR A 69 -2.63 4.60 10.41
CA THR A 69 -2.39 5.93 9.86
C THR A 69 -1.92 5.79 8.42
N LEU A 70 -2.28 6.77 7.59
CA LEU A 70 -1.78 6.90 6.23
C LEU A 70 -1.51 8.38 5.95
N SER A 71 -0.27 8.69 5.60
CA SER A 71 0.17 10.02 5.19
C SER A 71 -0.06 10.25 3.70
N ASP A 72 -0.08 11.50 3.27
CA ASP A 72 -0.28 11.89 1.86
C ASP A 72 0.81 11.34 0.93
N ASP A 73 2.02 11.09 1.46
CA ASP A 73 3.14 10.51 0.72
C ASP A 73 3.08 8.97 0.60
N GLY A 74 2.01 8.35 1.13
CA GLY A 74 1.79 6.92 1.15
C GLY A 74 2.41 6.20 2.36
N THR A 75 3.14 6.89 3.24
CA THR A 75 3.70 6.27 4.44
C THR A 75 2.56 5.84 5.37
N PHE A 76 2.56 4.57 5.79
CA PHE A 76 1.55 4.05 6.70
C PHE A 76 2.15 3.41 7.94
N GLU A 77 1.36 3.42 9.01
CA GLU A 77 1.57 2.56 10.17
C GLU A 77 0.27 1.85 10.52
N ILE A 78 0.33 0.54 10.74
CA ILE A 78 -0.80 -0.28 11.18
C ILE A 78 -0.47 -0.82 12.56
N TYR A 79 -1.46 -0.77 13.44
CA TYR A 79 -1.37 -1.25 14.82
C TYR A 79 -2.37 -2.36 15.03
N LEU A 80 -1.88 -3.55 15.36
CA LEU A 80 -2.69 -4.69 15.75
C LEU A 80 -2.97 -4.66 17.25
N GLU A 81 -4.04 -5.31 17.69
CA GLU A 81 -4.29 -5.51 19.13
C GLU A 81 -3.15 -6.27 19.80
N ASN A 82 -2.65 -7.30 19.13
CA ASN A 82 -1.57 -8.18 19.54
C ASN A 82 -0.84 -8.76 18.31
N PRO A 83 0.40 -9.28 18.47
CA PRO A 83 1.06 -10.00 17.38
C PRO A 83 0.21 -11.17 16.90
N CYS A 84 0.24 -11.41 15.60
CA CYS A 84 -0.72 -12.29 14.95
C CYS A 84 -0.05 -13.36 14.08
N TYR A 85 -0.60 -14.56 14.09
CA TYR A 85 -0.28 -15.60 13.12
C TYR A 85 -1.46 -15.84 12.20
N VAL A 86 -1.20 -15.85 10.89
CA VAL A 86 -2.15 -16.23 9.84
C VAL A 86 -1.55 -17.40 9.06
N HIS A 87 -2.40 -18.36 8.69
CA HIS A 87 -1.98 -19.47 7.83
C HIS A 87 -2.64 -19.30 6.46
N PHE A 88 -1.83 -18.92 5.47
CA PHE A 88 -2.19 -18.99 4.05
C PHE A 88 -1.71 -20.34 3.50
N ASP A 89 -0.97 -20.39 2.38
CA ASP A 89 -0.18 -21.58 2.04
C ASP A 89 1.02 -21.73 2.97
N GLN A 90 1.44 -20.61 3.57
CA GLN A 90 2.52 -20.55 4.53
C GLN A 90 2.09 -19.82 5.80
N LEU A 91 2.79 -20.12 6.89
CA LEU A 91 2.60 -19.43 8.15
C LEU A 91 3.21 -18.03 8.06
N VAL A 92 2.39 -17.00 8.23
CA VAL A 92 2.79 -15.60 8.26
C VAL A 92 2.62 -15.06 9.67
N TYR A 93 3.64 -14.36 10.14
CA TYR A 93 3.64 -13.63 11.40
C TYR A 93 3.57 -12.12 11.14
N TYR A 94 2.69 -11.46 11.86
CA TYR A 94 2.55 -10.02 11.89
C TYR A 94 2.92 -9.51 13.28
N SER A 95 3.85 -8.56 13.35
CA SER A 95 4.14 -7.83 14.58
C SER A 95 2.98 -6.91 14.95
N LYS A 96 2.98 -6.46 16.21
CA LYS A 96 1.98 -5.52 16.70
C LYS A 96 1.95 -4.18 15.93
N ASN A 97 3.10 -3.75 15.42
CA ASN A 97 3.22 -2.54 14.61
C ASN A 97 3.87 -2.90 13.28
N ILE A 98 3.18 -2.55 12.19
CA ILE A 98 3.57 -2.78 10.81
C ILE A 98 3.74 -1.42 10.16
N LYS A 99 4.79 -1.24 9.37
CA LYS A 99 5.05 0.01 8.66
C LYS A 99 5.38 -0.28 7.21
N GLY A 100 5.22 0.72 6.36
CA GLY A 100 5.68 0.68 4.98
C GLY A 100 5.18 1.88 4.19
N LYS A 101 5.23 1.74 2.87
CA LYS A 101 4.76 2.75 1.92
C LYS A 101 3.76 2.14 0.96
N LEU A 102 2.59 2.75 0.88
CA LEU A 102 1.48 2.34 0.05
C LEU A 102 1.45 3.17 -1.23
N SER A 103 1.30 2.49 -2.37
CA SER A 103 1.00 3.11 -3.66
C SER A 103 -0.02 2.27 -4.41
N PHE A 104 -0.54 2.79 -5.52
CA PHE A 104 -1.52 2.04 -6.30
C PHE A 104 -0.90 0.75 -6.84
N GLY A 105 -1.49 -0.38 -6.47
CA GLY A 105 -1.09 -1.73 -6.86
C GLY A 105 0.16 -2.25 -6.14
N SER A 106 0.72 -1.55 -5.15
CA SER A 106 1.95 -2.02 -4.50
C SER A 106 2.16 -1.49 -3.09
N VAL A 107 2.99 -2.21 -2.35
CA VAL A 107 3.49 -1.81 -1.04
C VAL A 107 4.99 -2.04 -0.98
N SER A 108 5.74 -1.05 -0.49
CA SER A 108 7.19 -1.13 -0.31
C SER A 108 7.61 -0.83 1.13
N ASP A 109 8.90 -1.04 1.41
CA ASP A 109 9.54 -0.70 2.69
C ASP A 109 8.83 -1.32 3.90
N VAL A 110 8.26 -2.50 3.69
CA VAL A 110 7.46 -3.18 4.70
C VAL A 110 8.35 -3.67 5.83
N SER A 111 7.91 -3.40 7.05
CA SER A 111 8.48 -3.96 8.26
C SER A 111 7.37 -4.53 9.13
N GLY A 112 7.71 -5.58 9.90
CA GLY A 112 6.78 -6.21 10.81
C GLY A 112 6.03 -7.42 10.28
N ILE A 113 6.31 -7.86 9.05
CA ILE A 113 5.71 -9.06 8.46
C ILE A 113 6.80 -10.07 8.15
N GLN A 114 6.59 -11.32 8.56
CA GLN A 114 7.52 -12.43 8.30
C GLN A 114 6.75 -13.64 7.78
N ALA A 115 7.24 -14.26 6.72
CA ALA A 115 6.74 -15.53 6.21
C ALA A 115 7.68 -16.65 6.65
N LYS A 116 7.11 -17.80 7.04
CA LYS A 116 7.88 -18.99 7.36
C LYS A 116 8.19 -19.78 6.10
N LYS A 117 9.48 -19.86 5.75
CA LYS A 117 10.01 -20.66 4.65
C LYS A 117 10.79 -21.83 5.19
N LEU A 118 10.34 -23.05 4.90
CA LEU A 118 10.92 -24.29 5.45
C LEU A 118 10.99 -24.23 6.99
N PHE A 119 12.16 -23.89 7.54
CA PHE A 119 12.41 -23.78 8.98
C PHE A 119 12.84 -22.38 9.44
N ILE A 120 12.94 -21.41 8.52
CA ILE A 120 13.40 -20.05 8.79
C ILE A 120 12.27 -19.03 8.61
N TRP A 121 12.36 -17.93 9.35
CA TRP A 121 11.50 -16.76 9.17
C TRP A 121 12.20 -15.77 8.26
N VAL A 122 11.50 -15.33 7.22
CA VAL A 122 12.02 -14.37 6.25
C VAL A 122 11.09 -13.17 6.21
N THR A 123 11.68 -11.97 6.20
CA THR A 123 10.93 -10.71 6.21
C THR A 123 10.26 -10.45 4.88
N VAL A 124 8.99 -10.06 4.91
CA VAL A 124 8.31 -9.53 3.74
C VAL A 124 8.60 -8.03 3.67
N THR A 125 9.21 -7.59 2.57
CA THR A 125 9.67 -6.19 2.38
C THR A 125 8.77 -5.40 1.44
N GLY A 126 7.89 -6.08 0.72
CA GLY A 126 6.90 -5.44 -0.15
C GLY A 126 6.14 -6.43 -0.99
N MET A 127 5.29 -5.90 -1.86
CA MET A 127 4.55 -6.66 -2.85
C MET A 127 4.08 -5.75 -3.98
N HIS A 128 3.69 -6.34 -5.10
CA HIS A 128 2.96 -5.64 -6.15
C HIS A 128 1.97 -6.56 -6.87
N MET A 129 0.91 -5.96 -7.38
CA MET A 129 -0.03 -6.59 -8.30
C MET A 129 0.62 -6.71 -9.67
N GLU A 130 0.58 -7.89 -10.27
CA GLU A 130 1.12 -8.08 -11.60
C GLU A 130 0.09 -7.73 -12.68
N GLN A 131 0.46 -6.78 -13.55
CA GLN A 131 -0.43 -6.23 -14.57
C GLN A 131 -0.95 -7.31 -15.53
N GLY A 132 -2.26 -7.36 -15.72
CA GLY A 132 -2.90 -8.32 -16.64
C GLY A 132 -2.96 -9.74 -16.11
N SER A 133 -2.65 -9.96 -14.83
CA SER A 133 -2.78 -11.25 -14.16
C SER A 133 -3.58 -11.12 -12.85
N ASP A 134 -4.08 -12.25 -12.34
CA ASP A 134 -4.76 -12.34 -11.05
C ASP A 134 -3.78 -12.82 -9.96
N SER A 135 -2.63 -12.15 -9.88
CA SER A 135 -1.52 -12.57 -9.04
C SER A 135 -0.84 -11.40 -8.34
N VAL A 136 -0.31 -11.71 -7.17
CA VAL A 136 0.46 -10.80 -6.33
C VAL A 136 1.87 -11.38 -6.21
N GLU A 137 2.88 -10.58 -6.51
CA GLU A 137 4.27 -10.94 -6.26
C GLU A 137 4.74 -10.29 -4.97
N PHE A 138 5.18 -11.12 -4.02
CA PHE A 138 5.72 -10.72 -2.73
C PHE A 138 7.26 -10.74 -2.75
N TYR A 139 7.87 -9.72 -2.15
CA TYR A 139 9.30 -9.66 -1.89
C TYR A 139 9.59 -10.19 -0.48
N VAL A 140 10.30 -11.31 -0.41
CA VAL A 140 10.55 -12.07 0.83
C VAL A 140 12.06 -12.22 1.02
N GLY A 141 12.66 -11.24 1.68
CA GLY A 141 14.11 -11.10 1.78
C GLY A 141 14.73 -10.81 0.41
N ALA A 142 15.65 -11.67 -0.04
CA ALA A 142 16.27 -11.59 -1.37
C ALA A 142 15.51 -12.40 -2.45
N LEU A 143 14.37 -12.98 -2.09
CA LEU A 143 13.55 -13.81 -2.98
C LEU A 143 12.28 -13.06 -3.37
N SER A 144 11.70 -13.46 -4.50
CA SER A 144 10.34 -13.10 -4.87
C SER A 144 9.47 -14.35 -4.98
N GLU A 145 8.18 -14.20 -4.70
CA GLU A 145 7.22 -15.27 -4.83
C GLU A 145 5.90 -14.74 -5.38
N LYS A 146 5.40 -15.39 -6.43
CA LYS A 146 4.12 -15.08 -7.06
C LYS A 146 3.04 -16.00 -6.51
N LEU A 147 1.97 -15.40 -6.00
CA LEU A 147 0.82 -16.11 -5.43
C LEU A 147 -0.49 -15.62 -6.06
N PRO A 148 -1.53 -16.47 -6.16
CA PRO A 148 -2.83 -16.04 -6.68
C PRO A 148 -3.47 -14.99 -5.77
N ALA A 149 -3.98 -13.90 -6.34
CA ALA A 149 -4.58 -12.81 -5.55
C ALA A 149 -5.80 -13.27 -4.74
N LYS A 150 -6.54 -14.26 -5.27
CA LYS A 150 -7.70 -14.89 -4.60
C LYS A 150 -7.42 -15.40 -3.19
N GLN A 151 -6.18 -15.81 -2.91
CA GLN A 151 -5.79 -16.28 -1.59
C GLN A 151 -5.89 -15.18 -0.51
N PHE A 152 -5.95 -13.91 -0.92
CA PHE A 152 -5.93 -12.74 -0.07
C PHE A 152 -7.22 -11.91 -0.19
N GLU A 153 -8.31 -12.48 -0.71
CA GLU A 153 -9.59 -11.77 -0.81
C GLU A 153 -10.31 -11.66 0.54
N ASP A 154 -10.33 -12.76 1.30
CA ASP A 154 -11.01 -12.86 2.59
C ASP A 154 -10.11 -12.37 3.73
N ILE A 155 -10.70 -11.66 4.70
CA ILE A 155 -9.99 -11.19 5.89
C ILE A 155 -9.65 -12.39 6.79
N PRO A 156 -8.37 -12.73 6.98
CA PRO A 156 -7.98 -13.88 7.77
C PRO A 156 -8.14 -13.61 9.27
N VAL A 157 -8.62 -14.63 9.98
CA VAL A 157 -8.75 -14.59 11.44
C VAL A 157 -7.39 -14.71 12.10
N CYS A 158 -7.12 -13.81 13.04
CA CYS A 158 -5.90 -13.82 13.79
C CYS A 158 -5.80 -15.01 14.77
N LYS A 159 -4.62 -15.64 14.82
CA LYS A 159 -4.33 -16.71 15.78
C LYS A 159 -3.23 -16.29 16.75
N SER A 160 -3.48 -16.51 18.05
CA SER A 160 -2.55 -16.19 19.14
C SER A 160 -1.31 -17.10 19.20
N LYS A 161 -1.35 -18.23 18.48
CA LYS A 161 -0.22 -19.15 18.30
C LYS A 161 -0.22 -19.63 16.86
N ALA A 162 0.97 -19.90 16.34
CA ALA A 162 1.10 -20.74 15.15
C ALA A 162 0.35 -22.05 15.41
N CYS A 163 -0.62 -22.40 14.57
CA CYS A 163 -1.27 -23.70 14.65
C CYS A 163 -0.18 -24.77 14.62
N ARG A 164 0.05 -25.45 15.76
CA ARG A 164 0.79 -26.70 15.75
C ARG A 164 -0.14 -27.66 15.05
N GLY A 165 0.13 -27.97 13.79
CA GLY A 165 -0.53 -29.07 13.10
C GLY A 165 -0.41 -30.29 14.01
N GLY A 166 -1.52 -30.70 14.60
CA GLY A 166 -1.57 -31.91 15.40
C GLY A 166 -1.37 -33.06 14.43
N ALA A 167 -0.24 -33.75 14.56
CA ALA A 167 -0.23 -35.16 14.22
C ALA A 167 -1.28 -35.79 15.15
N SER A 168 -2.38 -36.26 14.57
CA SER A 168 -3.28 -37.20 15.23
C SER A 168 -2.44 -38.41 15.59
N ALA A 169 -2.03 -38.51 16.86
CA ALA A 169 -1.59 -39.76 17.42
C ALA A 169 -2.86 -40.55 17.75
N GLU A 170 -3.23 -41.41 16.81
CA GLU A 170 -4.01 -42.61 17.09
C GLU A 170 -3.29 -43.40 18.19
N SER A 171 -3.96 -43.69 19.30
CA SER A 171 -3.50 -44.70 20.26
C SER A 171 -4.67 -45.28 21.05
N MET A 172 -4.93 -46.56 20.74
CA MET A 172 -5.62 -47.63 21.49
C MET A 172 -7.01 -47.38 22.08
#